data_AF-R7Y339-F1
#
_entry.id   AF-R7Y339-F1
#
_cell.length_a   1.000
_cell.length_b   1.000
_cell.length_c   1.000
_cell.angle_alpha   90.00
_cell.angle_beta   90.00
_cell.angle_gamma   90.00
#
_symmetry.space_group_name_H-M   'P 1'
#
loop_
_entity.id
_entity.type
_entity.pdbx_description
1 polymer ?
#
loop_
_entity_poly.entity_id
_entity_poly.type
_entity_poly.pdbx_seq_one_letter_code
_entity_poly.pdbx_strand_id
1 'polypeptide(L)'
;MGLCCSIVRAGRINDVMTSNKRRRHTPEQIIRKLAEGNMLLAAGQELDEVCRHLEVAESTWHRWLAQYGGMKADDAKRLKELEAENARLKKLVANQALDIDMLKDLSSGNF
;
A
#
# COMPACT_ATOMS: atom_id res chain seq x y z
N MET A 1 2.97 30.12 22.24
CA MET A 1 3.69 28.84 22.41
C MET A 1 3.26 28.26 23.76
N GLY A 2 2.18 27.48 23.77
CA GLY A 2 1.45 27.15 24.99
C GLY A 2 2.15 26.07 25.82
N LEU A 3 2.65 26.47 26.99
CA LEU A 3 2.79 25.57 28.13
C LEU A 3 1.39 25.29 28.68
N CYS A 4 1.05 24.02 28.94
CA CYS A 4 0.68 23.56 30.28
C CYS A 4 0.38 22.05 30.28
N CYS A 5 1.31 21.28 30.83
CA CYS A 5 1.03 20.00 31.45
C CYS A 5 0.53 20.29 32.89
N SER A 6 -0.71 19.93 33.23
CA SER A 6 -1.25 19.86 34.61
C SER A 6 -2.57 19.06 34.60
N ILE A 7 -2.58 17.81 35.10
CA ILE A 7 -3.04 17.42 36.45
C ILE A 7 -4.59 17.41 36.58
N VAL A 8 -5.27 16.29 36.26
CA VAL A 8 -5.87 15.23 37.14
C VAL A 8 -7.20 15.57 37.84
N ARG A 9 -8.26 14.78 37.52
CA ARG A 9 -9.26 14.12 38.43
C ARG A 9 -10.34 13.45 37.56
N ALA A 10 -10.94 12.31 37.85
CA ALA A 10 -10.92 11.40 38.98
C ALA A 10 -11.33 9.99 38.48
N GLY A 11 -10.93 8.95 39.19
CA GLY A 11 -11.09 7.57 38.76
C GLY A 11 -12.52 7.02 38.80
N ARG A 12 -12.72 5.99 37.96
CA ARG A 12 -13.46 4.79 38.32
C ARG A 12 -12.78 3.62 37.61
N ILE A 13 -11.86 2.98 38.33
CA ILE A 13 -11.25 1.72 37.93
C ILE A 13 -12.33 0.66 38.08
N ASN A 14 -12.93 0.26 36.97
CA ASN A 14 -13.44 -1.10 36.80
C ASN A 14 -12.67 -1.68 35.63
N ASP A 15 -11.52 -2.23 35.99
CA ASP A 15 -10.65 -3.03 35.15
C ASP A 15 -11.35 -4.36 34.86
N VAL A 16 -12.25 -4.36 33.87
CA VAL A 16 -12.66 -5.60 33.22
C VAL A 16 -11.77 -5.73 32.00
N MET A 17 -10.80 -6.65 32.12
CA MET A 17 -9.94 -7.11 31.06
C MET A 17 -10.73 -7.41 29.78
N THR A 18 -10.83 -6.42 28.90
CA THR A 18 -11.05 -6.64 27.48
C THR A 18 -9.73 -6.35 26.81
N SER A 19 -9.04 -7.41 26.42
CA SER A 19 -7.91 -7.33 25.48
C SER A 19 -8.43 -6.62 24.23
N ASN A 20 -8.31 -5.29 24.20
CA ASN A 20 -8.58 -4.51 23.00
C ASN A 20 -7.41 -4.77 22.05
N LYS A 21 -7.47 -5.93 21.38
CA LYS A 21 -6.72 -6.21 20.16
C LYS A 21 -7.12 -5.10 19.21
N ARG A 22 -6.39 -3.98 19.22
CA ARG A 22 -6.53 -2.91 18.25
C ARG A 22 -6.45 -3.60 16.89
N ARG A 23 -7.61 -3.81 16.23
CA ARG A 23 -7.67 -4.45 14.92
C ARG A 23 -7.10 -3.45 13.94
N ARG A 24 -5.77 -3.46 13.82
CA ARG A 24 -5.03 -2.66 12.86
C ARG A 24 -5.33 -3.26 11.51
N HIS A 25 -5.95 -2.47 10.62
CA HIS A 25 -6.05 -2.83 9.22
C HIS A 25 -4.64 -2.88 8.63
N THR A 26 -4.35 -3.93 7.85
CA THR A 26 -3.13 -3.96 7.05
C THR A 26 -3.22 -2.93 5.93
N PRO A 27 -2.09 -2.43 5.40
CA PRO A 27 -2.10 -1.52 4.26
C PRO A 27 -2.95 -2.03 3.09
N GLU A 28 -2.90 -3.33 2.80
CA GLU A 28 -3.67 -3.97 1.72
C GLU A 28 -5.17 -3.93 2.00
N GLN A 29 -5.57 -4.15 3.25
CA GLN A 29 -6.97 -4.05 3.67
C GLN A 29 -7.49 -2.61 3.56
N ILE A 30 -6.65 -1.62 3.91
CA ILE A 30 -6.98 -0.20 3.78
C ILE A 30 -7.19 0.16 2.31
N ILE A 31 -6.28 -0.24 1.42
CA ILE A 31 -6.36 0.05 -0.02
C ILE A 31 -7.62 -0.57 -0.63
N ARG A 32 -7.98 -1.81 -0.24
CA ARG A 32 -9.22 -2.47 -0.69
C ARG A 32 -10.47 -1.70 -0.23
N LYS A 33 -10.54 -1.33 1.05
CA LYS A 33 -11.67 -0.54 1.59
C LYS A 33 -11.78 0.85 0.94
N LEU A 34 -10.65 1.52 0.71
CA LEU A 34 -10.63 2.80 -0.02
C LEU A 34 -11.09 2.65 -1.47
N ALA A 35 -10.73 1.54 -2.13
CA ALA A 35 -11.17 1.25 -3.50
C ALA A 35 -12.68 1.08 -3.59
N GLU A 36 -13.22 0.26 -2.70
CA GLU A 36 -14.66 -0.02 -2.59
C GLU A 36 -15.43 1.24 -2.22
N GLY A 37 -14.99 2.00 -1.21
CA GLY A 37 -15.66 3.24 -0.84
C GLY A 37 -15.64 4.30 -1.95
N ASN A 38 -14.53 4.45 -2.67
CA ASN A 38 -14.51 5.37 -3.81
C ASN A 38 -15.44 4.94 -4.95
N MET A 39 -15.66 3.63 -5.13
CA MET A 39 -16.62 3.11 -6.12
C MET A 39 -18.07 3.44 -5.70
N LEU A 40 -18.40 3.26 -4.42
CA LEU A 40 -19.73 3.60 -3.88
C LEU A 40 -20.01 5.11 -3.94
N LEU A 41 -19.00 5.93 -3.63
CA LEU A 41 -19.08 7.39 -3.78
C LEU A 41 -19.29 7.79 -5.25
N ALA A 42 -18.60 7.15 -6.19
CA ALA A 42 -18.80 7.39 -7.63
C ALA A 42 -20.18 6.94 -8.12
N ALA A 43 -20.79 5.96 -7.47
CA ALA A 43 -22.18 5.54 -7.70
C ALA A 43 -23.21 6.51 -7.09
N GLY A 44 -22.77 7.57 -6.40
CA GLY A 44 -23.63 8.61 -5.84
C GLY A 44 -24.09 8.36 -4.40
N GLN A 45 -23.50 7.40 -3.68
CA GLN A 45 -23.79 7.20 -2.25
C GLN A 45 -23.15 8.30 -1.39
N GLU A 46 -23.81 8.65 -0.28
CA GLU A 46 -23.26 9.62 0.66
C GLU A 46 -22.11 9.01 1.50
N LEU A 47 -21.17 9.86 1.89
CA LEU A 47 -19.97 9.44 2.63
C LEU A 47 -20.29 8.72 3.95
N ASP A 48 -21.35 9.14 4.65
CA ASP A 48 -21.78 8.52 5.90
C ASP A 48 -22.29 7.09 5.68
N GLU A 49 -23.04 6.84 4.60
CA GLU A 49 -23.51 5.51 4.23
C GLU A 49 -22.34 4.58 3.86
N VAL A 50 -21.37 5.10 3.11
CA VAL A 50 -20.16 4.37 2.74
C VAL A 50 -19.32 4.04 3.97
N CYS A 51 -19.15 4.98 4.91
CA CYS A 51 -18.41 4.75 6.15
C CYS A 51 -19.09 3.68 7.03
N ARG A 52 -20.43 3.69 7.09
CA ARG A 52 -21.21 2.65 7.77
C ARG A 52 -21.05 1.29 7.09
N HIS A 53 -21.12 1.23 5.76
CA HIS A 53 -20.94 0.01 4.99
C HIS A 53 -19.56 -0.61 5.19
N LEU A 54 -18.51 0.22 5.21
CA LEU A 54 -17.14 -0.22 5.40
C LEU A 54 -16.79 -0.49 6.88
N GLU A 55 -17.69 -0.20 7.82
CA GLU A 55 -17.47 -0.26 9.27
C GLU A 55 -16.25 0.56 9.72
N VAL A 56 -16.11 1.78 9.18
CA VAL A 56 -15.00 2.69 9.47
C VAL A 56 -15.54 4.07 9.85
N ALA A 57 -14.94 4.70 10.85
CA ALA A 57 -15.27 6.07 11.19
C ALA A 57 -14.79 7.04 10.09
N GLU A 58 -15.56 8.08 9.80
CA GLU A 58 -15.25 9.11 8.80
C GLU A 58 -13.86 9.75 9.01
N SER A 59 -13.47 9.98 10.26
CA SER A 59 -12.13 10.47 10.61
C SER A 59 -11.00 9.53 10.17
N THR A 60 -11.24 8.21 10.20
CA THR A 60 -10.29 7.22 9.73
C THR A 60 -10.26 7.15 8.21
N TRP A 61 -11.41 7.32 7.55
CA TRP A 61 -11.50 7.40 6.09
C TRP A 61 -10.66 8.56 5.53
N HIS A 62 -10.82 9.78 6.06
CA HIS A 62 -10.02 10.92 5.62
C HIS A 62 -8.51 10.75 5.86
N ARG A 63 -8.13 10.17 7.02
CA ARG A 63 -6.72 9.84 7.30
C ARG A 63 -6.18 8.82 6.29
N TRP A 64 -6.96 7.80 5.97
CA TRP A 64 -6.56 6.80 4.98
C TRP A 64 -6.47 7.38 3.57
N LEU A 65 -7.37 8.28 3.17
CA LEU A 65 -7.25 9.00 1.90
C LEU A 65 -5.96 9.84 1.83
N ALA A 66 -5.60 10.54 2.91
CA ALA A 66 -4.36 11.31 2.95
C ALA A 66 -3.10 10.43 2.87
N GLN A 67 -3.13 9.22 3.45
CA GLN A 67 -1.98 8.31 3.50
C GLN A 67 -1.89 7.36 2.29
N TYR A 68 -3.02 6.92 1.75
CA TYR A 68 -3.10 5.83 0.77
C TYR A 68 -3.90 6.22 -0.50
N GLY A 69 -4.53 7.40 -0.54
CA GLY A 69 -5.34 7.84 -1.68
C GLY A 69 -4.54 8.03 -2.97
N GLY A 70 -3.27 8.41 -2.86
CA GLY A 70 -2.33 8.48 -4.00
C GLY A 70 -1.67 7.15 -4.35
N MET A 71 -1.75 6.15 -3.46
CA MET A 71 -0.98 4.91 -3.58
C MET A 71 -1.34 4.12 -4.83
N LYS A 72 -2.60 4.14 -5.30
CA LYS A 72 -2.96 3.51 -6.59
C LYS A 72 -2.24 4.13 -7.79
N ALA A 73 -2.05 5.44 -7.79
CA ALA A 73 -1.35 6.13 -8.87
C ALA A 73 0.17 5.87 -8.77
N ASP A 74 0.71 5.89 -7.55
CA ASP A 74 2.12 5.59 -7.29
C ASP A 74 2.47 4.12 -7.56
N ASP A 75 1.60 3.18 -7.20
CA ASP A 75 1.74 1.74 -7.47
C ASP A 75 1.68 1.48 -8.98
N ALA A 76 0.76 2.13 -9.70
CA ALA A 76 0.69 2.03 -11.16
C ALA A 76 1.93 2.62 -11.85
N LYS A 77 2.48 3.72 -11.33
CA LYS A 77 3.73 4.30 -11.80
C LYS A 77 4.91 3.38 -11.54
N ARG A 78 5.03 2.86 -10.31
CA ARG A 78 6.08 1.93 -9.90
C ARG A 78 6.02 0.63 -10.68
N LEU A 79 4.82 0.12 -10.99
CA LEU A 79 4.65 -1.08 -11.81
C LEU A 79 5.22 -0.86 -13.22
N LYS A 80 4.89 0.27 -13.87
CA LYS A 80 5.44 0.62 -15.19
C LYS A 80 6.96 0.76 -15.18
N GLU A 81 7.52 1.39 -14.14
CA GLU A 81 8.97 1.52 -13.98
C GLU A 81 9.64 0.16 -13.83
N LEU A 82 9.06 -0.74 -13.02
CA LEU A 82 9.56 -2.11 -12.84
C LEU A 82 9.45 -2.95 -14.11
N GLU A 83 8.36 -2.81 -14.87
CA GLU A 83 8.20 -3.49 -16.17
C GLU A 83 9.25 -3.03 -17.18
N ALA A 84 9.51 -1.71 -17.25
CA ALA A 84 10.54 -1.15 -18.13
C ALA A 84 11.95 -1.64 -17.74
N GLU A 85 12.27 -1.65 -16.45
CA GLU A 85 13.56 -2.15 -15.97
C GLU A 85 13.70 -3.65 -16.21
N ASN A 86 12.64 -4.44 -15.99
CA ASN A 86 12.64 -5.87 -16.29
C ASN A 86 12.90 -6.15 -17.78
N ALA A 87 12.27 -5.37 -18.67
CA ALA A 87 12.51 -5.47 -20.12
C ALA A 87 13.97 -5.13 -20.49
N ARG A 88 14.53 -4.07 -19.88
CA ARG A 88 15.94 -3.69 -20.08
C ARG A 88 16.88 -4.79 -19.60
N LEU A 89 16.66 -5.32 -18.40
CA LEU A 89 17.48 -6.38 -17.83
C LEU A 89 17.41 -7.66 -18.66
N LYS A 90 16.22 -8.07 -19.12
CA LYS A 90 16.07 -9.21 -20.03
C LYS A 90 16.88 -9.05 -21.32
N LYS A 91 16.87 -7.86 -21.92
CA LYS A 91 17.68 -7.57 -23.12
C LYS A 91 19.18 -7.66 -22.83
N LEU A 92 19.63 -7.12 -21.70
CA LEU A 92 21.04 -7.19 -21.30
C LEU A 92 21.48 -8.65 -21.10
N VAL A 93 20.69 -9.43 -20.37
CA VAL A 93 20.97 -10.85 -20.13
C VAL A 93 20.98 -11.65 -21.43
N ALA A 94 20.06 -11.37 -22.36
CA ALA A 94 20.05 -12.03 -23.67
C ALA A 94 21.33 -11.74 -24.48
N ASN A 95 21.77 -10.48 -24.53
CA ASN A 95 23.01 -10.12 -25.22
C ASN A 95 24.22 -10.80 -24.57
N GLN A 96 24.30 -10.77 -23.23
CA GLN A 96 25.38 -11.45 -22.50
C GLN A 96 25.39 -12.96 -22.76
N ALA A 97 24.22 -13.59 -22.82
CA ALA A 97 24.11 -15.01 -23.15
C ALA A 97 24.66 -15.31 -24.56
N LEU A 98 24.30 -14.48 -25.55
CA LEU A 98 24.83 -14.62 -26.92
C LEU A 98 26.36 -14.47 -26.96
N ASP A 99 26.92 -13.48 -26.24
CA ASP A 99 28.37 -13.27 -26.17
C ASP A 99 29.09 -14.47 -25.53
N ILE A 100 28.51 -15.01 -24.45
CA ILE A 100 29.05 -16.19 -23.76
C ILE A 100 29.02 -17.41 -24.68
N ASP A 101 27.94 -17.62 -25.42
CA ASP A 101 27.81 -18.77 -26.33
C ASP A 101 28.82 -18.66 -27.48
N MET A 102 28.97 -17.48 -28.09
CA MET A 102 29.99 -17.23 -29.11
C MET A 102 31.41 -17.48 -28.57
N LEU A 103 31.71 -17.01 -27.35
CA LEU A 103 33.02 -17.23 -26.72
C LEU A 103 33.28 -18.72 -26.43
N LYS A 104 32.24 -19.46 -26.02
CA LYS A 104 32.34 -20.91 -25.83
C LYS A 104 32.59 -21.62 -27.14
N ASP A 105 31.86 -21.28 -28.20
CA ASP A 105 32.04 -21.87 -29.53
C ASP A 105 33.47 -21.65 -30.04
N LEU A 106 33.99 -20.42 -29.94
CA LEU A 106 35.38 -20.10 -30.28
C LEU A 106 36.39 -20.89 -29.43
N SER A 107 36.14 -21.03 -28.12
CA SER A 107 37.04 -21.78 -27.22
C SER A 107 36.98 -23.29 -27.41
N SER A 108 35.87 -23.82 -27.94
CA SER A 108 35.66 -25.25 -28.16
C SER A 108 36.41 -25.79 -29.38
N GLY A 109 37.05 -24.91 -30.17
CA GLY A 109 38.08 -25.30 -31.14
C GLY A 109 37.59 -26.23 -32.24
N ASN A 110 36.37 -26.04 -32.73
CA ASN A 110 35.80 -26.87 -33.81
C ASN A 110 36.10 -26.29 -35.21
N PHE A 111 37.37 -25.94 -35.46
CA PHE A 111 37.94 -25.48 -36.74
C PHE A 111 39.16 -26.30 -37.12
#